data_AF-A0A1V3X0J4-F1
#
_entry.id   AF-A0A1V3X0J4-F1
#
_cell.length_a   1.000
_cell.length_b   1.000
_cell.length_c   1.000
_cell.angle_alpha   90.00
_cell.angle_beta   90.00
_cell.angle_gamma   90.00
#
_symmetry.space_group_name_H-M   'P 1'
#
loop_
_entity.id
_entity.type
_entity.pdbx_description
1 polymer ?
#
loop_
_entity_poly.entity_id
_entity_poly.type
_entity_poly.pdbx_seq_one_letter_code
_entity_poly.pdbx_strand_id
1 'polypeptide(L)'
;MVLPILTTVLRSVYTDLAEMEAELGRSHIAWTIVRPPKLTNKPLTGSYRTVLGGNVPRGSGISRADVAHLMLTALDQSATVRQAIGIAY
;
A
#
# COMPACT_ATOMS: atom_id res chain seq x y z
N MET A 1 -14.53 20.05 9.07
CA MET A 1 -15.68 19.74 8.19
C MET A 1 -15.16 19.60 6.75
N VAL A 2 -14.38 18.55 6.45
CA VAL A 2 -13.76 18.29 5.12
C VAL A 2 -13.63 16.78 4.85
N LEU A 3 -13.51 15.99 5.92
CA LEU A 3 -13.49 14.52 5.91
C LEU A 3 -14.64 13.85 5.11
N PRO A 4 -15.93 14.23 5.26
CA PRO A 4 -17.01 13.47 4.63
C PRO A 4 -17.04 13.59 3.10
N ILE A 5 -16.60 14.72 2.55
CA ILE A 5 -16.50 14.93 1.10
C ILE A 5 -15.34 14.10 0.53
N LEU A 6 -14.20 14.11 1.22
CA LEU A 6 -13.04 13.30 0.85
C LEU A 6 -13.36 11.79 0.85
N THR A 7 -14.12 11.31 1.84
CA THR A 7 -14.52 9.89 1.90
C THR A 7 -15.49 9.48 0.81
N THR A 8 -16.36 10.37 0.34
CA THR A 8 -17.31 10.05 -0.75
C THR A 8 -16.61 10.01 -2.10
N VAL A 9 -15.69 10.94 -2.36
CA VAL A 9 -14.90 10.96 -3.61
C VAL A 9 -13.91 9.80 -3.66
N LEU A 10 -13.29 9.45 -2.53
CA LEU A 10 -12.37 8.30 -2.48
C LEU A 10 -13.09 6.95 -2.43
N ARG A 11 -14.39 6.90 -2.14
CA ARG A 11 -15.14 5.63 -2.05
C ARG A 11 -15.05 4.85 -3.36
N SER A 12 -15.29 5.52 -4.50
CA SER A 12 -15.19 4.87 -5.82
C SER A 12 -13.77 4.37 -6.08
N VAL A 13 -12.75 5.16 -5.71
CA VAL A 13 -11.34 4.77 -5.81
C VAL A 13 -11.03 3.54 -4.96
N TYR A 14 -11.52 3.49 -3.72
CA TYR A 14 -11.31 2.34 -2.85
C TYR A 14 -12.06 1.09 -3.33
N THR A 15 -13.26 1.26 -3.90
CA THR A 15 -13.99 0.15 -4.53
C THR A 15 -13.22 -0.39 -5.73
N ASP A 16 -12.76 0.49 -6.62
CA ASP A 16 -11.98 0.12 -7.80
C ASP A 16 -10.66 -0.57 -7.43
N LEU A 17 -9.97 -0.08 -6.40
CA LEU A 17 -8.79 -0.75 -5.84
C LEU A 17 -9.13 -2.15 -5.32
N ALA A 18 -10.23 -2.32 -4.58
CA ALA A 18 -10.63 -3.63 -4.08
C ALA A 18 -10.95 -4.61 -5.21
N GLU A 19 -11.57 -4.14 -6.29
CA GLU A 19 -11.84 -4.94 -7.49
C GLU A 19 -10.54 -5.34 -8.20
N MET A 20 -9.60 -4.41 -8.38
CA MET A 20 -8.28 -4.67 -8.92
C MET A 20 -7.51 -5.71 -8.09
N GLU A 21 -7.52 -5.58 -6.76
CA GLU A 21 -6.86 -6.54 -5.87
C GLU A 21 -7.51 -7.92 -5.93
N ALA A 22 -8.84 -7.99 -6.02
CA ALA A 22 -9.55 -9.25 -6.17
C ALA A 22 -9.20 -9.93 -7.50
N GLU A 23 -9.04 -9.16 -8.58
CA GLU A 23 -8.65 -9.69 -9.89
C GLU A 23 -7.21 -10.23 -9.89
N LEU A 24 -6.27 -9.48 -9.28
CA LEU A 24 -4.91 -10.00 -9.04
C LEU A 24 -4.95 -11.29 -8.22
N GLY A 25 -5.79 -11.36 -7.19
CA GLY A 25 -5.97 -12.54 -6.35
C GLY A 25 -6.38 -13.79 -7.11
N ARG A 26 -7.18 -13.65 -8.17
CA ARG A 26 -7.62 -14.75 -9.05
C ARG A 26 -6.55 -15.17 -10.08
N SER A 27 -5.57 -14.31 -10.34
CA SER A 27 -4.51 -14.57 -11.29
C SER A 27 -3.48 -15.60 -10.77
N HIS A 28 -2.82 -16.28 -11.71
CA HIS A 28 -1.73 -17.23 -11.46
C HIS A 28 -0.34 -16.55 -11.51
N ILE A 29 -0.27 -15.25 -11.77
CA ILE A 29 0.99 -14.50 -11.76
C ILE A 29 1.49 -14.31 -10.32
N ALA A 30 2.81 -14.22 -10.16
CA ALA A 30 3.41 -13.75 -8.92
C ALA A 30 3.17 -12.23 -8.80
N TRP A 31 2.35 -11.83 -7.82
CA TRP A 31 2.04 -10.43 -7.57
C TRP A 31 2.34 -10.05 -6.12
N THR A 32 2.64 -8.78 -5.90
CA THR A 32 2.78 -8.17 -4.57
C THR A 32 2.08 -6.81 -4.60
N ILE A 33 1.15 -6.57 -3.69
CA ILE A 33 0.36 -5.32 -3.66
C ILE A 33 0.92 -4.43 -2.54
N VAL A 34 1.31 -3.20 -2.83
CA VAL A 34 1.76 -2.24 -1.80
C VAL A 34 0.63 -1.26 -1.48
N ARG A 35 0.26 -1.13 -0.20
CA ARG A 35 -0.85 -0.30 0.29
C ARG A 35 -0.34 0.87 1.13
N PRO A 36 0.10 1.97 0.50
CA PRO A 36 0.50 3.16 1.24
C PRO A 36 -0.71 3.99 1.71
N PRO A 37 -0.63 4.67 2.86
CA PRO A 37 -1.54 5.74 3.24
C PRO A 37 -1.17 7.02 2.46
N LYS A 38 -1.47 8.20 3.02
CA LYS A 38 -1.15 9.49 2.39
C LYS A 38 0.31 9.56 1.95
N LEU A 39 0.52 9.73 0.65
CA LEU A 39 1.85 9.88 0.06
C LEU A 39 2.41 11.29 0.27
N THR A 40 3.68 11.37 0.61
CA THR A 40 4.44 12.62 0.77
C THR A 40 5.69 12.60 -0.11
N ASN A 41 6.33 13.76 -0.30
CA ASN A 41 7.57 13.92 -1.08
C ASN A 41 8.79 14.15 -0.18
N LYS A 42 8.79 13.58 1.02
CA LYS A 42 9.96 13.62 1.91
C LYS A 42 11.10 12.76 1.32
N PRO A 43 12.36 13.04 1.67
CA PRO A 43 13.49 12.19 1.29
C PRO A 43 13.33 10.74 1.78
N LEU A 44 14.08 9.83 1.15
CA LEU A 44 14.21 8.43 1.60
C LEU A 44 14.69 8.38 3.05
N THR A 45 14.03 7.57 3.87
CA THR A 45 14.43 7.32 5.26
C THR A 45 14.85 5.87 5.50
N GLY A 46 14.27 4.93 4.74
CA GLY A 46 14.43 3.48 4.98
C GLY A 46 13.82 3.00 6.30
N SER A 47 13.14 3.87 7.04
CA SER A 47 12.62 3.61 8.40
C SER A 47 11.10 3.71 8.39
N TYR A 48 10.44 2.57 8.26
CA TYR A 48 8.99 2.45 8.22
C TYR A 48 8.55 1.08 8.76
N ARG A 49 7.26 0.96 9.07
CA ARG A 49 6.62 -0.28 9.50
C ARG A 49 5.91 -0.92 8.31
N THR A 50 5.86 -2.26 8.32
CA THR A 50 5.11 -3.04 7.33
C THR A 50 4.18 -4.05 7.99
N VAL A 51 3.08 -4.39 7.31
CA VAL A 51 2.17 -5.47 7.70
C VAL A 51 1.81 -6.28 6.47
N LEU A 52 2.02 -7.60 6.51
CA LEU A 52 1.57 -8.52 5.46
C LEU A 52 0.08 -8.81 5.62
N GLY A 53 -0.65 -8.84 4.51
CA GLY A 53 -2.08 -9.09 4.44
C GLY A 53 -2.96 -7.98 5.03
N GLY A 54 -2.40 -6.83 5.42
CA GLY A 54 -3.13 -5.81 6.16
C GLY A 54 -2.52 -4.41 6.08
N ASN A 55 -3.15 -3.47 6.78
CA ASN A 55 -2.70 -2.08 6.86
C ASN A 55 -1.94 -1.84 8.16
N VAL A 56 -0.96 -0.93 8.14
CA VAL A 56 -0.21 -0.55 9.34
C VAL A 56 -1.10 0.24 10.30
N PRO A 57 -1.29 -0.22 11.56
CA PRO A 57 -2.09 0.51 12.53
C PRO A 57 -1.50 1.89 12.84
N ARG A 58 -2.37 2.91 12.88
CA ARG A 58 -2.02 4.31 13.15
C ARG A 58 -1.00 4.91 12.16
N GLY A 59 -0.86 4.31 10.97
CA GLY A 59 -0.02 4.83 9.88
C GLY A 59 -0.74 5.88 9.05
N SER A 60 -0.39 7.16 9.20
CA SER A 60 -1.10 8.26 8.54
C SER A 60 -0.42 8.78 7.27
N GLY A 61 0.83 8.40 7.01
CA GLY A 61 1.58 8.83 5.84
C GLY A 61 2.86 8.05 5.60
N ILE A 62 3.38 8.17 4.39
CA ILE A 62 4.65 7.57 3.95
C ILE A 62 5.24 8.44 2.82
N SER A 63 6.56 8.45 2.63
CA SER A 63 7.17 9.10 1.47
C SER A 63 7.08 8.22 0.23
N ARG A 64 6.96 8.81 -0.96
CA ARG A 64 7.07 8.08 -2.23
C ARG A 64 8.43 7.36 -2.36
N ALA A 65 9.49 7.96 -1.82
CA ALA A 65 10.81 7.37 -1.81
C ALA A 65 10.89 6.08 -0.97
N ASP A 66 10.26 6.07 0.21
CA ASP A 66 10.19 4.88 1.07
C ASP A 66 9.27 3.79 0.48
N VAL A 67 8.20 4.18 -0.21
CA VAL A 67 7.37 3.22 -0.96
C VAL A 67 8.17 2.55 -2.07
N ALA A 68 8.91 3.33 -2.86
CA ALA A 68 9.78 2.78 -3.91
C ALA A 68 10.87 1.86 -3.32
N HIS A 69 11.45 2.25 -2.18
CA HIS A 69 12.40 1.40 -1.46
C HIS A 69 11.78 0.06 -1.05
N LEU A 70 10.56 0.06 -0.50
CA LEU A 70 9.86 -1.18 -0.17
C LEU A 70 9.58 -2.02 -1.42
N MET A 71 9.10 -1.41 -2.51
CA MET A 71 8.81 -2.13 -3.76
C MET A 71 10.03 -2.88 -4.27
N LEU A 72 11.22 -2.27 -4.24
CA LEU A 72 12.47 -2.92 -4.61
C LEU A 72 12.87 -4.02 -3.62
N THR A 73 12.74 -3.76 -2.32
CA THR A 73 13.06 -4.74 -1.27
C THR A 73 12.17 -5.99 -1.36
N ALA A 74 10.91 -5.83 -1.75
CA ALA A 74 9.96 -6.93 -1.86
C ALA A 74 10.30 -7.91 -2.99
N LEU A 75 11.05 -7.48 -4.01
CA LEU A 75 11.47 -8.36 -5.12
C LEU A 75 12.34 -9.52 -4.64
N ASP A 76 13.13 -9.30 -3.58
CA ASP A 76 14.02 -10.31 -2.99
C ASP A 76 13.33 -11.14 -1.89
N GLN A 77 12.06 -10.88 -1.60
CA GLN A 77 11.32 -11.48 -0.49
C GLN A 77 10.17 -12.35 -0.99
N SER A 78 10.42 -13.66 -1.12
CA SER A 78 9.41 -14.65 -1.54
C SER A 78 8.16 -14.67 -0.66
N ALA A 79 8.28 -14.32 0.63
CA ALA A 79 7.16 -14.20 1.56
C ALA A 79 6.14 -13.11 1.18
N THR A 80 6.51 -12.18 0.30
CA THR A 80 5.63 -11.12 -0.18
C THR A 80 4.80 -11.54 -1.39
N VAL A 81 5.14 -12.66 -2.02
CA VAL A 81 4.44 -13.17 -3.20
C VAL A 81 3.02 -13.56 -2.81
N ARG A 82 2.06 -13.06 -3.60
CA ARG A 82 0.61 -13.17 -3.39
C ARG A 82 0.16 -12.57 -2.05
N GLN A 83 0.86 -11.54 -1.57
CA GLN A 83 0.51 -10.78 -0.39
C GLN A 83 0.29 -9.30 -0.69
N ALA A 84 -0.59 -8.68 0.09
CA ALA A 84 -0.62 -7.24 0.23
C ALA A 84 0.33 -6.82 1.35
N ILE A 85 1.03 -5.70 1.18
CA ILE A 85 1.93 -5.12 2.17
C ILE A 85 1.43 -3.72 2.51
N GLY A 86 0.90 -3.53 3.71
CA GLY A 86 0.70 -2.20 4.26
C GLY A 86 2.05 -1.58 4.61
N ILE A 87 2.25 -0.30 4.31
CA ILE A 87 3.45 0.45 4.66
C ILE A 87 3.07 1.80 5.26
N ALA A 88 3.69 2.18 6.38
CA ALA A 88 3.57 3.52 6.93
C ALA A 88 4.71 3.80 7.92
N TYR A 89 4.90 5.07 8.28
CA TYR A 89 5.69 5.42 9.46
C TYR A 89 5.04 4.87 10.74
#